data_AF-A0AAU9WZP2-F1
#
_entry.id   AF-A0AAU9WZP2-F1
#
_cell.length_a   1.000
_cell.length_b   1.000
_cell.length_c   1.000
_cell.angle_alpha   90.00
_cell.angle_beta   90.00
_cell.angle_gamma   90.00
#
_symmetry.space_group_name_H-M   'P 1'
#
loop_
_entity.id
_entity.type
_entity.pdbx_description
1 polymer ?
#
loop_
_entity_poly.entity_id
_entity_poly.type
_entity_poly.pdbx_seq_one_letter_code
_entity_poly.pdbx_strand_id
1 'polypeptide(L)'
;MKYEDVARKAYVGEMEANHEDFTLSDSGFHVNLQWPFMGASPDGMVSCKCCGSGICEVKCPYKARDVHPLDAAATIKNFCLKQSARDACITLDKKHAYYYQVQAQLHICDVEFCDFIVWTTKGLFVERIAPDPDFWTIATREAREFFVNGILPEIMGKWYTRALVPCSKNLPSSDDDDAYWCICQQLIEDSTLIRCDNMNCKIKWYHPSCVQLKEIPQDKWLCPQCFSKP
;
A
#
# COMPACT_ATOMS: atom_id res chain seq x y z
N MET A 1 -2.72 12.47 16.42
CA MET A 1 -3.21 11.67 17.59
C MET A 1 -3.02 12.45 18.89
N LYS A 2 -3.75 12.17 20.00
CA LYS A 2 -3.73 12.99 21.24
C LYS A 2 -2.34 13.16 21.91
N TYR A 3 -1.41 12.22 21.71
CA TYR A 3 -0.10 12.21 22.39
C TYR A 3 1.10 12.32 21.44
N GLU A 4 0.83 12.49 20.14
CA GLU A 4 1.87 12.52 19.11
C GLU A 4 2.80 13.71 19.30
N ASP A 5 2.27 14.91 19.55
CA ASP A 5 3.06 16.11 19.81
C ASP A 5 3.96 15.96 21.06
N VAL A 6 3.49 15.22 22.06
CA VAL A 6 4.27 14.96 23.29
C VAL A 6 5.40 13.99 22.98
N ALA A 7 5.13 12.94 22.21
CA ALA A 7 6.13 11.98 21.76
C ALA A 7 7.19 12.65 20.86
N ARG A 8 6.77 13.51 19.92
CA ARG A 8 7.68 14.30 19.07
C ARG A 8 8.59 15.19 19.90
N LYS A 9 8.06 15.89 20.90
CA LYS A 9 8.87 16.72 21.82
C LYS A 9 9.89 15.90 22.61
N ALA A 10 9.49 14.74 23.13
CA ALA A 10 10.40 13.85 23.83
C ALA A 10 11.52 13.32 22.91
N TYR A 11 11.16 12.97 21.68
CA TYR A 11 12.11 12.55 20.65
C TYR A 11 13.08 13.66 20.26
N VAL A 12 12.62 14.88 20.02
CA VAL A 12 13.49 16.04 19.74
C VAL A 12 14.50 16.23 20.85
N GLY A 13 14.07 16.20 22.12
CA GLY A 13 14.99 16.33 23.26
C GLY A 13 16.05 15.24 23.33
N GLU A 14 15.69 13.99 23.01
CA GLU A 14 16.65 12.87 22.94
C GLU A 14 17.63 13.03 21.77
N MET A 15 17.16 13.50 20.61
CA MET A 15 18.00 13.64 19.43
C MET A 15 18.95 14.84 19.52
N GLU A 16 18.50 16.00 20.00
CA GLU A 16 19.33 17.20 20.18
C GLU A 16 20.49 16.98 21.16
N ALA A 17 20.34 16.05 22.12
CA ALA A 17 21.42 15.69 23.04
C ALA A 17 22.55 14.88 22.36
N ASN A 18 22.25 14.18 21.27
CA ASN A 18 23.13 13.19 20.65
C ASN A 18 23.52 13.51 19.20
N HIS A 19 22.87 14.50 18.56
CA HIS A 19 23.04 14.85 17.16
C HIS A 19 23.30 16.35 16.96
N GLU A 20 24.26 16.68 16.11
CA GLU A 20 24.60 18.07 15.73
C GLU A 20 23.63 18.59 14.66
N ASP A 21 23.13 19.81 14.86
CA ASP A 21 22.18 20.50 13.97
C ASP A 21 20.94 19.63 13.64
N PHE A 22 20.39 18.95 14.65
CA PHE A 22 19.18 18.15 14.47
C PHE A 22 17.96 19.02 14.16
N THR A 23 17.18 18.57 13.18
CA THR A 23 15.91 19.19 12.79
C THR A 23 14.83 18.13 12.65
N LEU A 24 13.65 18.45 13.15
CA LEU A 24 12.41 17.72 12.91
C LEU A 24 11.41 18.69 12.31
N SER A 25 10.86 18.36 11.15
CA SER A 25 9.79 19.12 10.50
C SER A 25 8.58 18.24 10.20
N ASP A 26 7.44 18.87 10.01
CA ASP A 26 6.22 18.16 9.65
C ASP A 26 6.32 17.63 8.21
N SER A 27 5.71 16.48 7.98
CA SER A 27 5.69 15.83 6.67
C SER A 27 4.29 15.87 6.06
N GLY A 28 4.22 15.92 4.74
CA GLY A 28 2.99 15.81 3.97
C GLY A 28 2.80 14.41 3.37
N PHE A 29 1.94 14.34 2.36
CA PHE A 29 1.79 13.13 1.56
C PHE A 29 2.79 13.13 0.40
N HIS A 30 3.66 12.13 0.37
CA HIS A 30 4.66 11.91 -0.67
C HIS A 30 4.16 10.87 -1.66
N VAL A 31 4.34 11.13 -2.95
CA VAL A 31 4.00 10.20 -4.03
C VAL A 31 5.30 9.75 -4.68
N ASN A 32 5.46 8.43 -4.86
CA ASN A 32 6.64 7.92 -5.54
C ASN A 32 6.57 8.31 -7.03
N LEU A 33 7.61 8.97 -7.53
CA LEU A 33 7.63 9.48 -8.92
C LEU A 33 7.72 8.35 -9.96
N GLN A 34 8.33 7.22 -9.62
CA GLN A 34 8.44 6.06 -10.51
C GLN A 34 7.15 5.22 -10.51
N TRP A 35 6.46 5.14 -9.37
CA TRP A 35 5.22 4.39 -9.18
C TRP A 35 4.15 5.30 -8.55
N PRO A 36 3.47 6.15 -9.35
CA PRO A 36 2.56 7.18 -8.83
C PRO A 36 1.32 6.66 -8.09
N PHE A 37 1.06 5.36 -8.16
CA PHE A 37 0.01 4.69 -7.39
C PHE A 37 0.42 4.37 -5.95
N MET A 38 1.68 4.62 -5.59
CA MET A 38 2.21 4.47 -4.24
C MET A 38 2.43 5.84 -3.61
N GLY A 39 2.00 5.98 -2.36
CA GLY A 39 2.27 7.18 -1.58
C GLY A 39 2.34 6.88 -0.09
N ALA A 40 2.98 7.79 0.64
CA ALA A 40 3.28 7.63 2.05
C ALA A 40 3.21 8.98 2.77
N SER A 41 2.82 8.95 4.04
CA SER A 41 2.85 10.10 4.93
C SER A 41 3.63 9.70 6.18
N PRO A 42 4.94 9.96 6.23
CA PRO A 42 5.69 9.89 7.47
C PRO A 42 5.13 10.86 8.51
N ASP A 43 5.39 10.62 9.79
CA ASP A 43 4.97 11.57 10.83
C ASP A 43 5.89 12.81 10.86
N GLY A 44 7.13 12.71 10.36
CA GLY A 44 8.03 13.85 10.25
C GLY A 44 9.24 13.59 9.37
N MET A 45 9.84 14.68 8.89
CA MET A 45 11.14 14.67 8.20
C MET A 45 12.23 15.01 9.20
N VAL A 46 13.28 14.22 9.24
CA VAL A 46 14.42 14.42 10.15
C VAL A 46 15.69 14.68 9.38
N SER A 47 16.53 15.58 9.87
CA SER A 47 17.85 15.81 9.31
C SER A 47 18.82 16.21 10.39
N CYS A 48 20.03 15.70 10.34
CA CYS A 48 21.14 16.18 11.16
C CYS A 48 22.47 16.02 10.42
N LYS A 49 23.46 16.82 10.80
CA LYS A 49 24.74 16.89 10.10
C LYS A 49 25.53 15.58 10.15
N CYS A 50 25.37 14.80 11.23
CA CYS A 50 26.09 13.55 11.42
C CYS A 50 25.44 12.33 10.75
N CYS A 51 24.13 12.37 10.43
CA CYS A 51 23.42 11.20 9.92
C CYS A 51 22.72 11.39 8.58
N GLY A 52 22.69 12.62 8.04
CA GLY A 52 22.03 12.90 6.78
C GLY A 52 20.53 13.14 6.96
N SER A 53 19.74 12.69 5.98
CA SER A 53 18.29 12.96 5.93
C SER A 53 17.49 11.67 6.03
N GLY A 54 16.45 11.71 6.87
CA GLY A 54 15.58 10.58 7.16
C GLY A 54 14.15 11.03 7.43
N ILE A 55 13.37 10.10 7.96
CA ILE A 55 12.02 10.33 8.46
C ILE A 55 11.87 9.82 9.89
N CYS A 56 10.76 10.16 10.55
CA CYS A 56 10.35 9.52 11.78
C CYS A 56 8.91 8.99 11.70
N GLU A 57 8.65 7.90 12.42
CA GLU A 57 7.33 7.29 12.55
C GLU A 57 7.03 7.03 14.03
N VAL A 58 6.00 7.68 14.56
CA VAL A 58 5.68 7.78 15.98
C VAL A 58 4.48 6.90 16.33
N LYS A 59 4.68 5.95 17.25
CA LYS A 59 3.62 5.10 17.79
C LYS A 59 3.42 5.35 19.28
N CYS A 60 2.18 5.64 19.66
CA CYS A 60 1.75 5.80 21.05
C CYS A 60 0.77 4.67 21.44
N PRO A 61 1.25 3.44 21.72
CA PRO A 61 0.39 2.28 21.96
C PRO A 61 -0.42 2.42 23.26
N TYR A 62 -1.73 2.64 23.14
CA TYR A 62 -2.63 2.84 24.29
C TYR A 62 -2.58 1.70 25.32
N LYS A 63 -2.44 0.44 24.86
CA LYS A 63 -2.35 -0.74 25.75
C LYS A 63 -1.09 -0.75 26.62
N ALA A 64 -0.03 -0.07 26.19
CA ALA A 64 1.25 -0.01 26.88
C ALA A 64 1.49 1.37 27.52
N ARG A 65 0.50 2.27 27.53
CA ARG A 65 0.68 3.69 27.89
C ARG A 65 1.31 3.92 29.27
N ASP A 66 1.14 2.98 30.19
CA ASP A 66 1.59 3.05 31.58
C ASP A 66 2.80 2.13 31.87
N VAL A 67 3.45 1.61 30.82
CA VAL A 67 4.62 0.71 30.88
C VAL A 67 5.72 1.24 29.97
N HIS A 68 7.00 1.07 30.33
CA HIS A 68 8.10 1.49 29.47
C HIS A 68 8.08 0.66 28.15
N PRO A 69 8.34 1.23 26.96
CA PRO A 69 8.28 0.47 25.71
C PRO A 69 9.11 -0.82 25.70
N LEU A 70 10.29 -0.80 26.35
CA LEU A 70 11.15 -1.97 26.49
C LEU A 70 10.51 -3.08 27.35
N ASP A 71 9.87 -2.72 28.47
CA ASP A 71 9.17 -3.67 29.33
C ASP A 71 7.90 -4.20 28.65
N ALA A 72 7.22 -3.35 27.87
CA ALA A 72 6.06 -3.73 27.07
C ALA A 72 6.42 -4.80 26.03
N ALA A 73 7.62 -4.75 25.45
CA ALA A 73 8.11 -5.77 24.53
C ALA A 73 8.19 -7.18 25.16
N ALA A 74 8.47 -7.25 26.46
CA ALA A 74 8.57 -8.52 27.19
C ALA A 74 7.21 -8.99 27.76
N THR A 75 6.33 -8.05 28.12
CA THR A 75 5.13 -8.33 28.92
C THR A 75 3.83 -8.35 28.10
N ILE A 76 3.78 -7.64 26.98
CA ILE A 76 2.58 -7.51 26.15
C ILE A 76 2.66 -8.44 24.94
N LYS A 77 1.73 -9.38 24.87
CA LYS A 77 1.62 -10.29 23.72
C LYS A 77 1.30 -9.53 22.44
N ASN A 78 1.96 -9.91 21.34
CA ASN A 78 1.81 -9.29 20.02
C ASN A 78 2.12 -7.78 20.03
N PHE A 79 3.07 -7.34 20.86
CA PHE A 79 3.57 -5.99 20.80
C PHE A 79 4.41 -5.77 19.54
N CYS A 80 4.59 -4.50 19.12
CA CYS A 80 5.33 -4.20 17.90
C CYS A 80 6.84 -4.41 18.06
N LEU A 81 7.37 -4.30 19.28
CA LEU A 81 8.77 -4.56 19.56
C LEU A 81 9.00 -6.01 20.00
N LYS A 82 10.13 -6.58 19.60
CA LYS A 82 10.59 -7.91 20.01
C LYS A 82 12.07 -7.87 20.37
N GLN A 83 12.47 -8.76 21.27
CA GLN A 83 13.88 -9.01 21.50
C GLN A 83 14.46 -9.84 20.34
N SER A 84 15.58 -9.40 19.78
CA SER A 84 16.31 -10.15 18.77
C SER A 84 16.93 -11.40 19.40
N ALA A 85 16.82 -12.53 18.71
CA ALA A 85 17.34 -13.81 19.16
C ALA A 85 18.88 -13.88 19.19
N ARG A 86 19.58 -12.93 18.54
CA ARG A 86 21.03 -12.99 18.32
C ARG A 86 21.84 -12.15 19.29
N ASP A 87 21.29 -11.06 19.79
CA ASP A 87 22.05 -9.95 20.36
C ASP A 87 21.34 -9.26 21.53
N ALA A 88 20.26 -9.84 22.05
CA ALA A 88 19.44 -9.33 23.16
C ALA A 88 18.90 -7.89 22.97
N CYS A 89 19.13 -7.27 21.82
CA CYS A 89 18.62 -5.95 21.46
C CYS A 89 17.11 -6.01 21.20
N ILE A 90 16.39 -4.95 21.56
CA ILE A 90 14.97 -4.82 21.25
C ILE A 90 14.85 -4.07 19.93
N THR A 91 14.07 -4.63 19.00
CA THR A 91 13.86 -4.10 17.64
C THR A 91 12.39 -4.24 17.26
N LEU A 92 11.95 -3.48 16.26
CA LEU A 92 10.66 -3.61 15.61
C LEU A 92 10.56 -5.01 14.99
N ASP A 93 9.48 -5.70 15.29
CA ASP A 93 9.23 -6.98 14.66
C ASP A 93 9.06 -6.81 13.15
N LYS A 94 10.02 -7.33 12.37
CA LYS A 94 9.95 -7.38 10.90
C LYS A 94 8.67 -8.01 10.33
N LYS A 95 7.89 -8.75 11.14
CA LYS A 95 6.58 -9.31 10.76
C LYS A 95 5.39 -8.40 11.12
N HIS A 96 5.61 -7.35 11.90
CA HIS A 96 4.57 -6.43 12.33
C HIS A 96 4.24 -5.43 11.22
N ALA A 97 2.96 -5.04 11.09
CA ALA A 97 2.49 -4.13 10.04
C ALA A 97 3.26 -2.79 10.00
N TYR A 98 3.72 -2.30 11.15
CA TYR A 98 4.55 -1.09 11.22
C TYR A 98 5.90 -1.22 10.50
N TYR A 99 6.50 -2.41 10.44
CA TYR A 99 7.73 -2.60 9.67
C TYR A 99 7.48 -2.42 8.16
N TYR A 100 6.36 -2.96 7.67
CA TYR A 100 5.92 -2.76 6.28
C TYR A 100 5.65 -1.27 6.00
N GLN A 101 5.01 -0.57 6.94
CA GLN A 101 4.76 0.87 6.83
C GLN A 101 6.07 1.67 6.74
N VAL A 102 7.02 1.41 7.65
CA VAL A 102 8.33 2.08 7.67
C VAL A 102 9.11 1.81 6.39
N GLN A 103 9.20 0.55 5.96
CA GLN A 103 9.89 0.20 4.72
C GLN A 103 9.23 0.83 3.49
N ALA A 104 7.90 0.94 3.45
CA ALA A 104 7.21 1.66 2.38
C ALA A 104 7.53 3.15 2.40
N GLN A 105 7.49 3.80 3.56
CA GLN A 105 7.82 5.23 3.68
C GLN A 105 9.27 5.52 3.26
N LEU A 106 10.23 4.69 3.68
CA LEU A 106 11.65 4.79 3.29
C LEU A 106 11.82 4.83 1.76
N HIS A 107 11.19 3.89 1.06
CA HIS A 107 11.31 3.77 -0.39
C HIS A 107 10.48 4.81 -1.16
N ILE A 108 9.32 5.21 -0.64
CA ILE A 108 8.47 6.21 -1.29
C ILE A 108 9.07 7.61 -1.16
N CYS A 109 9.65 7.92 0.00
CA CYS A 109 10.27 9.22 0.26
C CYS A 109 11.73 9.31 -0.19
N ASP A 110 12.33 8.19 -0.60
CA ASP A 110 13.73 8.09 -1.03
C ASP A 110 14.72 8.66 0.01
N VAL A 111 14.65 8.11 1.23
CA VAL A 111 15.43 8.57 2.38
C VAL A 111 16.30 7.45 2.98
N GLU A 112 17.36 7.85 3.69
CA GLU A 112 18.41 6.93 4.15
C GLU A 112 17.99 6.11 5.39
N PHE A 113 17.07 6.63 6.20
CA PHE A 113 16.62 5.96 7.41
C PHE A 113 15.26 6.47 7.90
N CYS A 114 14.65 5.67 8.77
CA CYS A 114 13.49 6.02 9.55
C CYS A 114 13.80 5.80 11.03
N ASP A 115 13.66 6.84 11.84
CA ASP A 115 13.66 6.70 13.30
C ASP A 115 12.25 6.27 13.74
N PHE A 116 12.11 4.97 14.04
CA PHE A 116 10.89 4.38 14.55
C PHE A 116 10.78 4.62 16.05
N ILE A 117 9.74 5.34 16.45
CA ILE A 117 9.58 5.86 17.81
C ILE A 117 8.39 5.17 18.47
N VAL A 118 8.62 4.59 19.64
CA VAL A 118 7.55 4.11 20.52
C VAL A 118 7.56 4.92 21.79
N TRP A 119 6.49 5.65 22.05
CA TRP A 119 6.37 6.51 23.21
C TRP A 119 5.22 6.07 24.12
N THR A 120 5.49 6.08 25.42
CA THR A 120 4.48 5.90 26.47
C THR A 120 4.70 6.94 27.56
N THR A 121 3.81 7.01 28.54
CA THR A 121 4.00 7.91 29.69
C THR A 121 5.18 7.52 30.58
N LYS A 122 5.78 6.35 30.34
CA LYS A 122 6.92 5.83 31.11
C LYS A 122 8.26 5.97 30.40
N GLY A 123 8.28 6.24 29.10
CA GLY A 123 9.54 6.45 28.39
C GLY A 123 9.42 6.43 26.87
N LEU A 124 10.58 6.56 26.26
CA LEU A 124 10.79 6.65 24.81
C LEU A 124 11.68 5.47 24.39
N PHE A 125 11.31 4.84 23.29
CA PHE A 125 12.19 3.93 22.54
C PHE A 125 12.34 4.46 21.13
N VAL A 126 13.58 4.47 20.63
CA VAL A 126 13.91 4.89 19.26
C VAL A 126 14.77 3.81 18.64
N GLU A 127 14.39 3.36 17.46
CA GLU A 127 15.19 2.49 16.61
C GLU A 127 15.38 3.13 15.24
N ARG A 128 16.63 3.25 14.82
CA ARG A 128 16.95 3.67 13.45
C ARG A 128 16.88 2.48 12.49
N ILE A 129 15.95 2.54 11.55
CA ILE A 129 15.70 1.50 10.55
C ILE A 129 16.18 1.99 9.19
N ALA A 130 17.09 1.24 8.57
CA ALA A 130 17.56 1.48 7.22
C ALA A 130 16.63 0.80 6.17
N PRO A 131 16.67 1.25 4.90
CA PRO A 131 16.03 0.55 3.79
C PRO A 131 16.46 -0.92 3.72
N ASP A 132 15.50 -1.80 3.44
CA ASP A 132 15.68 -3.23 3.21
C ASP A 132 15.32 -3.53 1.74
N PRO A 133 16.30 -3.48 0.81
CA PRO A 133 16.03 -3.56 -0.63
C PRO A 133 15.42 -4.91 -1.05
N ASP A 134 15.83 -6.00 -0.39
CA ASP A 134 15.32 -7.35 -0.66
C ASP A 134 13.85 -7.44 -0.28
N PHE A 135 13.49 -6.94 0.91
CA PHE A 135 12.11 -6.85 1.35
C PHE A 135 11.26 -6.02 0.37
N TRP A 136 11.76 -4.85 -0.04
CA TRP A 136 10.99 -3.93 -0.89
C TRP A 136 10.83 -4.42 -2.32
N THR A 137 11.82 -5.13 -2.86
CA THR A 137 11.72 -5.75 -4.19
C THR A 137 10.51 -6.69 -4.27
N ILE A 138 10.25 -7.45 -3.19
CA ILE A 138 9.10 -8.36 -3.09
C ILE A 138 7.81 -7.55 -2.88
N ALA A 139 7.79 -6.64 -1.91
CA ALA A 139 6.61 -5.86 -1.56
C ALA A 139 6.10 -5.00 -2.73
N THR A 140 7.00 -4.39 -3.49
CA THR A 140 6.67 -3.56 -4.66
C THR A 140 5.95 -4.37 -5.74
N ARG A 141 6.41 -5.61 -5.99
CA ARG A 141 5.78 -6.50 -6.96
C ARG A 141 4.34 -6.82 -6.57
N GLU A 142 4.14 -7.22 -5.31
CA GLU A 142 2.79 -7.56 -4.80
C GLU A 142 1.87 -6.34 -4.78
N ALA A 143 2.36 -5.18 -4.34
CA ALA A 143 1.61 -3.93 -4.34
C ALA A 143 1.21 -3.50 -5.76
N ARG A 144 2.10 -3.66 -6.74
CA ARG A 144 1.81 -3.39 -8.15
C ARG A 144 0.76 -4.35 -8.70
N GLU A 145 0.86 -5.65 -8.41
CA GLU A 145 -0.13 -6.63 -8.84
C GLU A 145 -1.50 -6.34 -8.24
N PHE A 146 -1.56 -6.00 -6.94
CA PHE A 146 -2.79 -5.59 -6.28
C PHE A 146 -3.38 -4.31 -6.90
N PHE A 147 -2.54 -3.33 -7.21
CA PHE A 147 -2.99 -2.11 -7.87
C PHE A 147 -3.55 -2.40 -9.27
N VAL A 148 -2.78 -3.07 -10.13
CA VAL A 148 -3.15 -3.31 -11.53
C VAL A 148 -4.37 -4.23 -11.65
N ASN A 149 -4.46 -5.25 -10.80
CA ASN A 149 -5.53 -6.25 -10.90
C ASN A 149 -6.74 -5.93 -10.01
N GLY A 150 -6.58 -5.17 -8.94
CA GLY A 150 -7.67 -4.87 -8.00
C GLY A 150 -8.12 -3.42 -8.07
N ILE A 151 -7.21 -2.49 -7.81
CA ILE A 151 -7.54 -1.06 -7.63
C ILE A 151 -7.84 -0.36 -8.96
N LEU A 152 -6.96 -0.51 -9.96
CA LEU A 152 -7.09 0.16 -11.25
C LEU A 152 -8.39 -0.20 -11.97
N PRO A 153 -8.81 -1.48 -12.07
CA PRO A 153 -10.07 -1.82 -12.72
C PRO A 153 -11.28 -1.33 -11.93
N GLU A 154 -11.17 -1.26 -10.60
CA GLU A 154 -12.20 -0.67 -9.75
C GLU A 154 -12.34 0.84 -9.98
N ILE A 155 -11.23 1.57 -10.06
CA ILE A 155 -11.23 3.02 -10.37
C ILE A 155 -11.79 3.28 -11.77
N MET A 156 -11.37 2.51 -12.77
CA MET A 156 -11.74 2.75 -14.17
C MET A 156 -13.18 2.37 -14.52
N GLY A 157 -13.73 1.34 -13.87
CA GLY A 157 -15.01 0.77 -14.30
C GLY A 157 -15.85 0.11 -13.21
N LYS A 158 -15.45 0.24 -11.93
CA LYS A 158 -16.10 -0.39 -10.78
C LYS A 158 -16.29 -1.89 -10.99
N TRP A 159 -15.28 -2.57 -11.51
CA TRP A 159 -15.42 -3.97 -11.96
C TRP A 159 -15.88 -4.92 -10.84
N TYR A 160 -15.58 -4.59 -9.59
CA TYR A 160 -15.95 -5.42 -8.45
C TYR A 160 -17.17 -4.87 -7.70
N THR A 161 -17.32 -3.54 -7.61
CA THR A 161 -18.41 -2.94 -6.81
C THR A 161 -19.64 -2.52 -7.61
N ARG A 162 -19.59 -2.50 -8.95
CA ARG A 162 -20.74 -2.11 -9.76
C ARG A 162 -21.89 -3.07 -9.49
N ALA A 163 -23.00 -2.54 -8.99
CA ALA A 163 -24.23 -3.28 -8.83
C ALA A 163 -24.64 -3.88 -10.18
N LEU A 164 -24.88 -5.20 -10.19
CA LEU A 164 -25.50 -5.85 -11.33
C LEU A 164 -26.85 -5.18 -11.57
N VAL A 165 -27.04 -4.59 -12.74
CA VAL A 165 -28.38 -4.15 -13.15
C VAL A 165 -29.22 -5.42 -13.21
N PRO A 166 -30.31 -5.55 -12.44
CA PRO A 166 -31.20 -6.69 -12.57
C PRO A 166 -31.71 -6.73 -14.01
N CYS A 167 -31.40 -7.81 -14.72
CA CYS A 167 -31.99 -8.06 -16.02
C CYS A 167 -33.52 -8.00 -15.87
N SER A 168 -34.19 -7.16 -16.64
CA SER A 168 -35.64 -7.27 -16.79
C SER A 168 -35.94 -8.70 -17.23
N LYS A 169 -36.73 -9.40 -16.42
CA LYS A 169 -37.09 -10.80 -16.61
C LYS A 169 -37.90 -10.95 -17.89
N ASN A 170 -37.25 -11.27 -19.01
CA ASN A 170 -37.87 -11.91 -20.16
C ASN A 170 -36.80 -12.83 -20.78
N LEU A 171 -36.55 -13.99 -20.15
CA LEU A 171 -35.72 -15.03 -20.75
C LEU A 171 -36.54 -15.77 -21.82
N PRO A 172 -36.04 -15.94 -23.06
CA PRO A 172 -36.34 -17.11 -23.86
C PRO A 172 -35.60 -18.33 -23.27
N SER A 173 -36.27 -19.47 -23.28
CA SER A 173 -35.78 -20.76 -22.82
C SER A 173 -34.75 -21.37 -23.78
N SER A 174 -33.68 -21.91 -23.20
CA SER A 174 -32.90 -23.09 -23.62
C SER A 174 -32.79 -23.37 -25.12
N ASP A 175 -31.63 -23.05 -25.71
CA ASP A 175 -30.69 -24.03 -26.26
C ASP A 175 -29.55 -23.28 -26.97
N ASP A 176 -28.31 -23.61 -26.58
CA ASP A 176 -27.00 -23.19 -27.11
C ASP A 176 -26.59 -21.68 -27.06
N ASP A 177 -25.36 -21.44 -26.57
CA ASP A 177 -24.57 -20.17 -26.59
C ASP A 177 -24.81 -19.05 -25.55
N ASP A 178 -25.57 -19.29 -24.47
CA ASP A 178 -25.79 -18.34 -23.35
C ASP A 178 -24.59 -18.16 -22.38
N ALA A 179 -23.39 -17.97 -22.89
CA ALA A 179 -22.27 -17.56 -22.06
C ALA A 179 -22.34 -16.06 -21.75
N TYR A 180 -22.09 -15.67 -20.49
CA TYR A 180 -21.91 -14.28 -20.09
C TYR A 180 -20.68 -13.68 -20.79
N TRP A 181 -20.89 -13.16 -21.97
CA TRP A 181 -19.90 -12.45 -22.77
C TRP A 181 -19.75 -11.01 -22.22
N CYS A 182 -18.55 -10.45 -22.30
CA CYS A 182 -18.17 -9.14 -21.73
C CYS A 182 -18.05 -9.08 -20.19
N ILE A 183 -17.16 -8.21 -19.70
CA ILE A 183 -16.94 -7.93 -18.27
C ILE A 183 -18.15 -7.35 -17.54
N CYS A 184 -19.17 -6.89 -18.27
CA CYS A 184 -20.41 -6.43 -17.64
C CYS A 184 -21.37 -7.55 -17.27
N GLN A 185 -21.15 -8.77 -17.78
CA GLN A 185 -22.02 -9.94 -17.56
C GLN A 185 -23.51 -9.63 -17.86
N GLN A 186 -23.77 -8.67 -18.76
CA GLN A 186 -25.11 -8.34 -19.23
C GLN A 186 -25.40 -9.14 -20.49
N LEU A 187 -26.66 -9.55 -20.65
CA LEU A 187 -27.15 -10.20 -21.88
C LEU A 187 -26.82 -9.33 -23.10
N ILE A 188 -26.35 -9.99 -24.15
CA ILE A 188 -26.12 -9.38 -25.45
C ILE A 188 -27.47 -9.39 -26.17
N GLU A 189 -28.29 -8.39 -25.93
CA GLU A 189 -29.36 -8.09 -26.88
C GLU A 189 -28.87 -6.99 -27.83
N ASP A 190 -28.67 -7.38 -29.09
CA ASP A 190 -28.40 -6.53 -30.25
C ASP A 190 -27.25 -5.49 -30.14
N SER A 191 -26.21 -5.78 -29.37
CA SER A 191 -25.05 -4.89 -29.24
C SER A 191 -23.91 -5.28 -30.18
N THR A 192 -23.33 -4.29 -30.86
CA THR A 192 -22.08 -4.46 -31.59
C THR A 192 -20.96 -4.81 -30.61
N LEU A 193 -20.32 -5.97 -30.78
CA LEU A 193 -19.25 -6.46 -29.90
C LEU A 193 -17.89 -6.43 -30.58
N ILE A 194 -16.85 -6.29 -29.77
CA ILE A 194 -15.46 -6.49 -30.19
C ILE A 194 -14.90 -7.78 -29.59
N ARG A 195 -14.17 -8.53 -30.40
CA ARG A 195 -13.49 -9.77 -29.99
C ARG A 195 -12.04 -9.47 -29.61
N CYS A 196 -11.57 -10.05 -28.51
CA CYS A 196 -10.15 -10.08 -28.18
C CYS A 196 -9.41 -11.09 -29.08
N ASP A 197 -8.35 -10.65 -29.73
CA ASP A 197 -7.53 -11.50 -30.62
C ASP A 197 -6.64 -12.52 -29.90
N ASN A 198 -6.51 -12.42 -28.57
CA ASN A 198 -5.83 -13.46 -27.81
C ASN A 198 -6.71 -14.71 -27.75
N MET A 199 -6.25 -15.79 -28.39
CA MET A 199 -6.95 -17.08 -28.46
C MET A 199 -7.22 -17.71 -27.09
N ASN A 200 -6.41 -17.38 -26.09
CA ASN A 200 -6.56 -17.84 -24.71
C ASN A 200 -7.37 -16.86 -23.82
N CYS A 201 -8.02 -15.86 -24.41
CA CYS A 201 -8.88 -14.94 -23.68
C CYS A 201 -10.10 -15.68 -23.11
N LYS A 202 -10.31 -15.56 -21.79
CA LYS A 202 -11.42 -16.22 -21.10
C LYS A 202 -12.79 -15.65 -21.45
N ILE A 203 -12.87 -14.33 -21.67
CA ILE A 203 -14.14 -13.60 -21.88
C ILE A 203 -14.44 -13.44 -23.38
N LYS A 204 -13.43 -13.45 -24.25
CA LYS A 204 -13.49 -13.39 -25.74
C LYS A 204 -14.18 -12.17 -26.36
N TRP A 205 -15.36 -11.76 -25.90
CA TRP A 205 -16.19 -10.72 -26.48
C TRP A 205 -16.47 -9.61 -25.48
N TYR A 206 -16.51 -8.35 -25.92
CA TYR A 206 -16.68 -7.18 -25.08
C TYR A 206 -17.59 -6.14 -25.75
N HIS A 207 -18.42 -5.46 -24.96
CA HIS A 207 -19.08 -4.24 -25.40
C HIS A 207 -18.03 -3.13 -25.57
N PRO A 208 -18.00 -2.41 -26.71
CA PRO A 208 -17.06 -1.30 -26.92
C PRO A 208 -17.07 -0.29 -25.79
N SER A 209 -18.26 0.09 -25.31
CA SER A 209 -18.43 0.99 -24.17
C SER A 209 -17.84 0.45 -22.86
N CYS A 210 -17.89 -0.87 -22.62
CA CYS A 210 -17.32 -1.50 -21.43
C CYS A 210 -15.80 -1.51 -21.44
N VAL A 211 -15.18 -1.45 -22.63
CA VAL A 211 -13.72 -1.37 -22.80
C VAL A 211 -13.27 0.02 -23.26
N GLN A 212 -14.12 1.03 -23.08
CA GLN A 212 -13.84 2.45 -23.37
C GLN A 212 -13.45 2.72 -24.85
N LEU A 213 -13.90 1.88 -25.77
CA LEU A 213 -13.78 2.12 -27.20
C LEU A 213 -14.94 2.99 -27.68
N LYS A 214 -14.58 4.08 -28.37
CA LYS A 214 -15.54 4.95 -29.07
C LYS A 214 -15.92 4.38 -30.44
N GLU A 215 -14.97 3.72 -31.09
CA GLU A 215 -15.12 3.06 -32.38
C GLU A 215 -14.40 1.72 -32.35
N ILE A 216 -14.82 0.78 -33.18
CA ILE A 216 -14.17 -0.53 -33.28
C ILE A 216 -12.92 -0.40 -34.15
N PRO A 217 -11.72 -0.74 -33.62
CA PRO A 217 -10.50 -0.81 -34.42
C PRO A 217 -10.64 -1.80 -35.58
N GLN A 218 -10.10 -1.46 -36.75
CA GLN A 218 -10.05 -2.37 -37.90
C GLN A 218 -8.90 -3.38 -37.79
N ASP A 219 -7.88 -3.06 -37.00
CA ASP A 219 -6.72 -3.89 -36.73
C ASP A 219 -6.88 -4.74 -35.45
N LYS A 220 -5.89 -5.60 -35.20
CA LYS A 220 -5.87 -6.48 -34.02
C LYS A 220 -6.10 -5.69 -32.72
N TRP A 221 -7.02 -6.19 -31.91
CA TRP A 221 -7.36 -5.63 -30.61
C TRP A 221 -7.24 -6.67 -29.50
N LEU A 222 -6.56 -6.29 -28.43
CA LEU A 222 -6.44 -7.06 -27.20
C LEU A 222 -7.26 -6.39 -26.10
N CYS A 223 -8.04 -7.18 -25.38
CA CYS A 223 -8.76 -6.69 -24.21
C CYS A 223 -7.79 -6.25 -23.10
N PRO A 224 -8.24 -5.43 -22.13
CA PRO A 224 -7.35 -4.94 -21.07
C PRO A 224 -6.62 -6.04 -20.28
N GLN A 225 -7.21 -7.24 -20.16
CA GLN A 225 -6.59 -8.39 -19.48
C GLN A 225 -5.55 -9.13 -20.33
N CYS A 226 -5.69 -9.09 -21.66
CA CYS A 226 -4.78 -9.76 -22.59
C CYS A 226 -3.67 -8.83 -23.05
N PHE A 227 -3.88 -7.51 -22.99
CA PHE A 227 -2.86 -6.50 -23.26
C PHE A 227 -1.84 -6.35 -22.13
N SER A 228 -2.26 -6.57 -20.88
CA SER A 228 -1.41 -6.46 -19.68
C SER A 228 -0.61 -7.71 -19.32
N LYS A 229 -0.80 -8.81 -20.07
CA LYS A 229 0.01 -10.02 -19.94
C LYS A 229 1.13 -9.96 -20.98
N PRO A 230 2.42 -9.99 -20.57
CA PRO A 230 3.53 -10.13 -21.51
C PRO A 230 3.47 -11.46 -22.25
#